data_AF-A0A846HJH9-F1
#
_entry.id   AF-A0A846HJH9-F1
#
_cell.length_a   1.000
_cell.length_b   1.000
_cell.length_c   1.000
_cell.angle_alpha   90.00
_cell.angle_beta   90.00
_cell.angle_gamma   90.00
#
_symmetry.space_group_name_H-M   'P 1'
#
loop_
_entity.id
_entity.type
_entity.pdbx_description
1 polymer ?
#
loop_
_entity_poly.entity_id
_entity_poly.type
_entity_poly.pdbx_seq_one_letter_code
_entity_poly.pdbx_strand_id
1 'polypeptide(L)'
;MKQFATLIIITSTLLLGVTIPVIHAQAQTPAYRLIERDMAANNRIQVQVTPGRATPISFTQTDEAIAYILVADPSRLVYTTDTDLKSGRATTIFLRAIQPLKFPGATTTAITNLLVQTVDQAGQKRLYNFDIVPVRRNTAYVGIEIANAIASGTAPRPGAASESSAIAGQQTLLIDKNRRARVDDIETGLRIAINRGYTNKSDPVVPKVQQVLSLLRNSRVTIPEAATSVGVPVEVISELGRIALNDRLLRLGQQRSSVMHWEK
;
A
#
# COMPACT_ATOMS: atom_id res chain seq x y z
N MET A 1 70.72 -63.09 11.91
CA MET A 1 69.28 -63.40 11.76
C MET A 1 68.53 -62.08 11.55
N LYS A 2 67.50 -62.14 10.70
CA LYS A 2 66.90 -61.07 9.88
C LYS A 2 66.49 -59.80 10.64
N GLN A 3 66.91 -58.64 10.15
CA GLN A 3 66.43 -57.32 10.55
C GLN A 3 65.06 -57.05 9.89
N PHE A 4 64.09 -56.61 10.69
CA PHE A 4 62.76 -56.23 10.24
C PHE A 4 62.82 -54.82 9.65
N ALA A 5 62.62 -54.70 8.34
CA ALA A 5 62.43 -53.43 7.66
C ALA A 5 60.95 -53.01 7.79
N THR A 6 60.71 -51.97 8.59
CA THR A 6 59.39 -51.35 8.77
C THR A 6 59.07 -50.49 7.56
N LEU A 7 58.04 -50.89 6.80
CA LEU A 7 57.51 -50.16 5.65
C LEU A 7 56.63 -48.98 6.15
N ILE A 8 57.08 -47.74 5.94
CA ILE A 8 56.28 -46.54 6.22
C ILE A 8 55.39 -46.28 4.99
N ILE A 9 54.08 -46.45 5.16
CA ILE A 9 53.08 -46.06 4.16
C ILE A 9 52.72 -44.59 4.43
N ILE A 10 53.14 -43.69 3.54
CA ILE A 10 52.75 -42.28 3.55
C ILE A 10 51.40 -42.17 2.83
N THR A 11 50.31 -42.08 3.58
CA THR A 11 48.98 -41.77 3.03
C THR A 11 48.83 -40.27 2.86
N SER A 12 49.01 -39.76 1.64
CA SER A 12 48.63 -38.39 1.27
C SER A 12 47.11 -38.26 1.21
N THR A 13 46.51 -37.64 2.22
CA THR A 13 45.09 -37.26 2.19
C THR A 13 44.90 -36.01 1.34
N LEU A 14 44.28 -36.19 0.17
CA LEU A 14 43.86 -35.13 -0.74
C LEU A 14 42.60 -34.45 -0.18
N LEU A 15 42.76 -33.23 0.36
CA LEU A 15 41.65 -32.38 0.79
C LEU A 15 40.99 -31.74 -0.45
N LEU A 16 39.89 -32.33 -0.91
CA LEU A 16 38.99 -31.72 -1.90
C LEU A 16 38.11 -30.71 -1.17
N GLY A 17 38.48 -29.42 -1.26
CA GLY A 17 37.65 -28.31 -0.78
C GLY A 17 36.41 -28.16 -1.64
N VAL A 18 35.24 -28.54 -1.11
CA VAL A 18 33.95 -28.25 -1.74
C VAL A 18 33.58 -26.81 -1.42
N THR A 19 33.76 -25.91 -2.39
CA THR A 19 33.25 -24.53 -2.29
C THR A 19 31.74 -24.56 -2.52
N ILE A 20 30.98 -24.64 -1.43
CA ILE A 20 29.51 -24.46 -1.50
C ILE A 20 29.26 -22.98 -1.80
N PRO A 21 28.62 -22.62 -2.93
CA PRO A 21 28.25 -21.24 -3.18
C PRO A 21 27.22 -20.82 -2.12
N VAL A 22 27.60 -19.87 -1.27
CA VAL A 22 26.68 -19.21 -0.35
C VAL A 22 25.72 -18.39 -1.20
N ILE A 23 24.53 -18.95 -1.46
CA ILE A 23 23.42 -18.22 -2.03
C ILE A 23 22.97 -17.22 -0.96
N HIS A 24 23.46 -15.98 -1.07
CA HIS A 24 22.96 -14.87 -0.29
C HIS A 24 21.52 -14.59 -0.75
N ALA A 25 20.55 -15.19 -0.08
CA ALA A 25 19.16 -14.81 -0.22
C ALA A 25 19.02 -13.36 0.25
N GLN A 26 18.95 -12.42 -0.69
CA GLN A 26 18.55 -11.05 -0.38
C GLN A 26 17.09 -11.11 0.07
N ALA A 27 16.87 -11.17 1.38
CA ALA A 27 15.56 -11.01 1.97
C ALA A 27 15.05 -9.61 1.59
N GLN A 28 14.10 -9.52 0.66
CA GLN A 28 13.34 -8.30 0.44
C GLN A 28 12.62 -7.98 1.75
N THR A 29 13.08 -6.96 2.46
CA THR A 29 12.42 -6.46 3.66
C THR A 29 11.02 -6.02 3.27
N PRO A 30 9.95 -6.62 3.83
CA PRO A 30 8.60 -6.20 3.49
C PRO A 30 8.45 -4.72 3.86
N ALA A 31 7.90 -3.92 2.96
CA ALA A 31 7.71 -2.49 3.19
C ALA A 31 6.47 -2.23 4.07
N TYR A 32 6.36 -1.03 4.64
CA TYR A 32 5.12 -0.58 5.26
C TYR A 32 4.02 -0.46 4.21
N ARG A 33 2.79 -0.81 4.59
CA ARG A 33 1.60 -0.53 3.80
C ARG A 33 1.14 0.90 4.11
N LEU A 34 1.38 1.81 3.17
CA LEU A 34 0.91 3.19 3.25
C LEU A 34 -0.61 3.26 3.02
N ILE A 35 -1.31 3.95 3.91
CA ILE A 35 -2.75 4.13 3.90
C ILE A 35 -3.02 5.63 4.13
N GLU A 36 -3.82 6.23 3.28
CA GLU A 36 -4.20 7.62 3.42
C GLU A 36 -5.14 7.80 4.63
N ARG A 37 -4.94 8.89 5.38
CA ARG A 37 -5.68 9.20 6.61
C ARG A 37 -7.20 9.12 6.43
N ASP A 38 -7.73 9.82 5.45
CA ASP A 38 -9.19 9.90 5.27
C ASP A 38 -9.76 8.54 4.84
N MET A 39 -9.00 7.76 4.09
CA MET A 39 -9.39 6.38 3.76
C MET A 39 -9.39 5.50 5.01
N ALA A 40 -8.39 5.63 5.88
CA ALA A 40 -8.32 4.88 7.14
C ALA A 40 -9.43 5.24 8.12
N ALA A 41 -9.84 6.51 8.16
CA ALA A 41 -10.88 6.99 9.07
C ALA A 41 -12.29 6.52 8.64
N ASN A 42 -12.52 6.37 7.34
CA ASN A 42 -13.85 6.03 6.80
C ASN A 42 -14.03 4.54 6.49
N ASN A 43 -12.97 3.72 6.57
CA ASN A 43 -13.02 2.29 6.24
C ASN A 43 -12.50 1.40 7.37
N ARG A 44 -12.82 0.11 7.26
CA ARG A 44 -12.23 -0.91 8.11
C ARG A 44 -10.94 -1.41 7.48
N ILE A 45 -9.82 -1.15 8.13
CA ILE A 45 -8.51 -1.50 7.60
C ILE A 45 -8.08 -2.86 8.13
N GLN A 46 -7.85 -3.81 7.24
CA GLN A 46 -7.31 -5.11 7.64
C GLN A 46 -5.83 -5.02 8.00
N VAL A 47 -5.50 -5.49 9.20
CA VAL A 47 -4.15 -5.54 9.74
C VAL A 47 -3.78 -6.99 10.01
N GLN A 48 -2.75 -7.47 9.33
CA GLN A 48 -2.27 -8.82 9.51
C GLN A 48 -1.26 -8.87 10.66
N VAL A 49 -1.51 -9.75 11.64
CA VAL A 49 -0.62 -9.95 12.78
C VAL A 49 -0.09 -11.38 12.77
N THR A 50 1.23 -11.52 12.89
CA THR A 50 1.91 -12.82 12.90
C THR A 50 2.47 -13.11 14.30
N PRO A 51 2.24 -14.31 14.86
CA PRO A 51 2.88 -14.74 16.09
C PRO A 51 4.40 -14.59 16.04
N GLY A 52 4.99 -14.08 17.13
CA GLY A 52 6.43 -13.82 17.23
C GLY A 52 6.92 -12.54 16.55
N ARG A 53 6.04 -11.73 15.96
CA ARG A 53 6.35 -10.41 15.40
C ARG A 53 5.50 -9.32 16.03
N ALA A 54 6.05 -8.11 16.10
CA ALA A 54 5.28 -6.91 16.40
C ALA A 54 4.84 -6.26 15.07
N THR A 55 3.55 -5.97 14.93
CA THR A 55 2.99 -5.26 13.76
C THR A 55 2.72 -3.80 14.16
N PRO A 56 3.50 -2.83 13.65
CA PRO A 56 3.25 -1.42 13.90
C PRO A 56 2.09 -0.86 13.06
N ILE A 57 1.31 0.03 13.67
CA ILE A 57 0.39 0.97 13.01
C ILE A 57 0.87 2.37 13.38
N SER A 58 1.43 3.09 12.40
CA SER A 58 2.04 4.40 12.61
C SER A 58 1.16 5.53 12.11
N PHE A 59 1.04 6.59 12.91
CA PHE A 59 0.45 7.88 12.56
C PHE A 59 1.52 8.98 12.42
N THR A 60 2.81 8.64 12.38
CA THR A 60 3.93 9.61 12.35
C THR A 60 3.93 10.54 11.14
N GLN A 61 3.29 10.14 10.03
CA GLN A 61 3.11 10.98 8.84
C GLN A 61 1.81 11.80 8.86
N THR A 62 1.13 11.81 10.01
CA THR A 62 0.02 12.69 10.31
C THR A 62 0.43 13.71 11.38
N ASP A 63 -0.42 14.70 11.57
CA ASP A 63 -0.37 15.69 12.65
C ASP A 63 -1.14 15.24 13.90
N GLU A 64 -1.39 13.94 14.04
CA GLU A 64 -2.27 13.37 15.06
C GLU A 64 -1.50 12.60 16.13
N ALA A 65 -1.97 12.71 17.36
CA ALA A 65 -1.55 11.89 18.47
C ALA A 65 -2.67 10.91 18.86
N ILE A 66 -2.28 9.69 19.23
CA ILE A 66 -3.20 8.67 19.73
C ILE A 66 -3.64 9.04 21.14
N ALA A 67 -4.95 9.20 21.31
CA ALA A 67 -5.57 9.57 22.57
C ALA A 67 -6.22 8.37 23.28
N TYR A 68 -6.72 7.38 22.52
CA TYR A 68 -7.41 6.23 23.07
C TYR A 68 -7.30 5.01 22.15
N ILE A 69 -7.20 3.82 22.75
CA ILE A 69 -7.14 2.54 22.06
C ILE A 69 -8.08 1.56 22.77
N LEU A 70 -8.90 0.85 22.00
CA LEU A 70 -9.75 -0.24 22.48
C LEU A 70 -9.59 -1.47 21.60
N VAL A 71 -9.24 -2.61 22.21
CA VAL A 71 -9.29 -3.94 21.59
C VAL A 71 -10.59 -4.60 22.02
N ALA A 72 -11.44 -5.00 21.07
CA ALA A 72 -12.73 -5.61 21.41
C ALA A 72 -12.59 -7.00 22.06
N ASP A 73 -11.70 -7.84 21.53
CA ASP A 73 -11.35 -9.14 22.11
C ASP A 73 -9.84 -9.20 22.42
N PRO A 74 -9.43 -8.99 23.68
CA PRO A 74 -8.02 -9.06 24.08
C PRO A 74 -7.50 -10.49 24.30
N SER A 75 -8.29 -11.54 24.03
CA SER A 75 -7.90 -12.93 24.30
C SER A 75 -6.66 -13.39 23.54
N ARG A 76 -6.32 -12.75 22.41
CA ARG A 76 -5.23 -13.19 21.52
C ARG A 76 -4.30 -12.06 21.10
N LEU A 77 -4.50 -10.85 21.61
CA LEU A 77 -3.80 -9.65 21.16
C LEU A 77 -3.46 -8.75 22.34
N VAL A 78 -2.24 -8.22 22.34
CA VAL A 78 -1.85 -7.10 23.20
C VAL A 78 -1.31 -5.97 22.34
N TYR A 79 -1.32 -4.76 22.89
CA TYR A 79 -0.73 -3.59 22.25
C TYR A 79 0.19 -2.84 23.22
N THR A 80 1.16 -2.15 22.65
CA THR A 80 1.95 -1.11 23.32
C THR A 80 2.04 0.10 22.41
N THR A 81 2.41 1.25 22.95
CA THR A 81 2.66 2.48 22.18
C THR A 81 4.13 2.89 22.25
N ASP A 82 4.55 3.76 21.35
CA ASP A 82 5.88 4.37 21.32
C ASP A 82 6.17 5.27 22.54
N THR A 83 5.14 5.91 23.07
CA THR A 83 5.17 6.63 24.36
C THR A 83 3.84 6.48 25.10
N ASP A 84 3.78 6.86 26.36
CA ASP A 84 2.56 6.83 27.17
C ASP A 84 1.46 7.68 26.50
N LEU A 85 0.23 7.12 26.36
CA LEU A 85 -0.93 7.82 25.83
C LEU A 85 -1.23 9.12 26.60
N LYS A 86 -0.99 9.15 27.91
CA LYS A 86 -1.19 10.35 28.75
C LYS A 86 -0.28 11.51 28.38
N SER A 87 0.83 11.26 27.69
CA SER A 87 1.72 12.30 27.21
C SER A 87 1.11 13.13 26.08
N GLY A 88 0.07 12.62 25.40
CA GLY A 88 -0.50 13.25 24.20
C GLY A 88 0.45 13.25 23.00
N ARG A 89 1.50 12.41 23.02
CA ARG A 89 2.54 12.34 21.98
C ARG A 89 2.68 10.95 21.35
N ALA A 90 1.83 10.01 21.72
CA ALA A 90 1.85 8.66 21.16
C ALA A 90 1.46 8.71 19.68
N THR A 91 2.27 8.12 18.80
CA THR A 91 2.01 8.12 17.35
C THR A 91 2.00 6.73 16.75
N THR A 92 2.54 5.73 17.44
CA THR A 92 2.65 4.37 16.91
C THR A 92 2.12 3.35 17.89
N ILE A 93 1.30 2.42 17.38
CA ILE A 93 0.81 1.25 18.12
C ILE A 93 1.57 0.03 17.64
N PHE A 94 2.10 -0.77 18.56
CA PHE A 94 2.72 -2.05 18.28
C PHE A 94 1.80 -3.17 18.74
N LEU A 95 1.28 -3.94 17.78
CA LEU A 95 0.42 -5.09 18.05
C LEU A 95 1.24 -6.36 18.16
N ARG A 96 0.93 -7.21 19.14
CA ARG A 96 1.56 -8.53 19.31
C ARG A 96 0.50 -9.58 19.56
N ALA A 97 0.54 -10.65 18.76
CA ALA A 97 -0.26 -11.83 19.03
C ALA A 97 0.28 -12.55 20.27
N ILE A 98 -0.63 -13.00 21.14
CA ILE A 98 -0.33 -13.79 22.33
C ILE A 98 -0.99 -15.17 22.24
N GLN A 99 -0.59 -16.06 23.14
CA GLN A 99 -1.34 -17.30 23.31
C GLN A 99 -2.77 -16.99 23.78
N PRO A 100 -3.79 -17.72 23.29
CA PRO A 100 -5.17 -17.47 23.66
C PRO A 100 -5.39 -17.55 25.17
N LEU A 101 -5.88 -16.48 25.77
CA LEU A 101 -6.31 -16.40 27.17
C LEU A 101 -7.83 -16.52 27.26
N LYS A 102 -8.30 -17.13 28.34
CA LYS A 102 -9.73 -17.22 28.64
C LYS A 102 -10.10 -16.18 29.69
N PHE A 103 -10.98 -15.26 29.33
CA PHE A 103 -11.56 -14.30 30.25
C PHE A 103 -13.00 -14.74 30.59
N PRO A 104 -13.30 -15.10 31.85
CA PRO A 104 -14.64 -15.52 32.24
C PRO A 104 -15.70 -14.47 31.87
N GLY A 105 -16.78 -14.90 31.21
CA GLY A 105 -17.87 -14.02 30.78
C GLY A 105 -17.60 -13.19 29.52
N ALA A 106 -16.38 -13.21 28.96
CA ALA A 106 -16.06 -12.50 27.72
C ALA A 106 -16.38 -13.36 26.49
N THR A 107 -16.87 -12.70 25.43
CA THR A 107 -16.98 -13.30 24.10
C THR A 107 -15.63 -13.31 23.39
N THR A 108 -15.42 -14.25 22.47
CA THR A 108 -14.18 -14.31 21.67
C THR A 108 -14.48 -14.38 20.17
N THR A 109 -13.54 -13.91 19.35
CA THR A 109 -13.64 -13.92 17.89
C THR A 109 -12.30 -14.25 17.24
N ALA A 110 -12.34 -14.80 16.02
CA ALA A 110 -11.12 -15.06 15.25
C ALA A 110 -10.51 -13.79 14.65
N ILE A 111 -11.35 -12.82 14.27
CA ILE A 111 -10.97 -11.50 13.77
C ILE A 111 -11.59 -10.49 14.73
N THR A 112 -10.74 -9.80 15.50
CA THR A 112 -11.15 -8.74 16.43
C THR A 112 -10.96 -7.39 15.77
N ASN A 113 -11.74 -6.40 16.16
CA ASN A 113 -11.45 -5.02 15.81
C ASN A 113 -10.61 -4.31 16.87
N LEU A 114 -9.82 -3.35 16.41
CA LEU A 114 -9.07 -2.39 17.19
C LEU A 114 -9.61 -0.99 16.81
N LEU A 115 -10.11 -0.28 17.80
CA LEU A 115 -10.57 1.10 17.67
C LEU A 115 -9.48 2.03 18.19
N VAL A 116 -9.12 3.03 17.39
CA VAL A 116 -8.08 4.00 17.74
C VAL A 116 -8.65 5.39 17.57
N GLN A 117 -8.71 6.15 18.65
CA GLN A 117 -9.04 7.57 18.58
C GLN A 117 -7.77 8.39 18.61
N THR A 118 -7.64 9.30 17.65
CA THR A 118 -6.56 10.28 17.61
C THR A 118 -7.10 11.69 17.81
N VAL A 119 -6.19 12.62 18.08
CA VAL A 119 -6.45 14.05 18.18
C VAL A 119 -5.35 14.80 17.44
N ASP A 120 -5.71 15.76 16.60
CA ASP A 120 -4.74 16.64 15.94
C ASP A 120 -4.41 17.89 16.78
N GLN A 121 -3.50 18.72 16.28
CA GLN A 121 -3.08 19.95 16.95
C GLN A 121 -4.22 20.96 17.14
N ALA A 122 -5.27 20.88 16.32
CA ALA A 122 -6.47 21.72 16.46
C ALA A 122 -7.47 21.14 17.48
N GLY A 123 -7.18 19.98 18.08
CA GLY A 123 -8.06 19.29 19.01
C GLY A 123 -9.15 18.47 18.31
N GLN A 124 -9.12 18.35 16.99
CA GLN A 124 -10.10 17.58 16.24
C GLN A 124 -9.83 16.10 16.42
N LYS A 125 -10.88 15.36 16.77
CA LYS A 125 -10.81 13.92 17.02
C LYS A 125 -11.15 13.14 15.75
N ARG A 126 -10.44 12.04 15.52
CA ARG A 126 -10.75 11.04 14.49
C ARG A 126 -10.75 9.64 15.08
N LEU A 127 -11.60 8.78 14.55
CA LEU A 127 -11.74 7.39 14.97
C LEU A 127 -11.35 6.48 13.80
N TYR A 128 -10.42 5.58 14.04
CA TYR A 128 -9.99 4.56 13.08
C TYR A 128 -10.44 3.19 13.55
N ASN A 129 -10.82 2.34 12.59
CA ASN A 129 -11.26 0.98 12.85
C ASN A 129 -10.42 -0.01 12.06
N PHE A 130 -9.72 -0.88 12.78
CA PHE A 130 -8.81 -1.87 12.21
C PHE A 130 -9.33 -3.27 12.49
N ASP A 131 -9.48 -4.09 11.45
CA ASP A 131 -9.79 -5.51 11.58
C ASP A 131 -8.49 -6.29 11.71
N ILE A 132 -8.25 -6.87 12.89
CA ILE A 132 -7.02 -7.59 13.22
C ILE A 132 -7.16 -9.04 12.80
N VAL A 133 -6.42 -9.42 11.75
CA VAL A 133 -6.47 -10.73 11.13
C VAL A 133 -5.21 -11.52 11.51
N PRO A 134 -5.31 -12.57 12.32
CA PRO A 134 -4.15 -13.41 12.64
C PRO A 134 -3.74 -14.24 11.43
N VAL A 135 -2.45 -14.19 11.06
CA VAL A 135 -1.89 -14.97 9.95
C VAL A 135 -0.71 -15.83 10.40
N ARG A 136 -0.60 -17.04 9.85
CA ARG A 136 0.42 -18.03 10.25
C ARG A 136 1.72 -17.97 9.41
N ARG A 137 1.73 -17.24 8.29
CA ARG A 137 2.87 -17.12 7.36
C ARG A 137 3.29 -15.66 7.19
N ASN A 138 4.40 -15.42 6.47
CA ASN A 138 4.91 -14.08 6.18
C ASN A 138 3.81 -13.15 5.66
N THR A 139 3.67 -12.00 6.31
CA THR A 139 2.84 -10.89 5.85
C THR A 139 3.47 -10.24 4.63
N ALA A 140 2.63 -9.70 3.74
CA ALA A 140 3.10 -8.93 2.59
C ALA A 140 3.76 -7.60 2.98
N TYR A 141 3.52 -7.13 4.20
CA TYR A 141 4.01 -5.87 4.76
C TYR A 141 4.45 -6.06 6.21
N VAL A 142 5.37 -5.21 6.69
CA VAL A 142 5.83 -5.26 8.10
C VAL A 142 4.87 -4.54 9.05
N GLY A 143 4.12 -3.55 8.56
CA GLY A 143 3.17 -2.76 9.33
C GLY A 143 2.39 -1.80 8.45
N ILE A 144 1.61 -0.95 9.09
CA ILE A 144 0.77 0.07 8.44
C ILE A 144 1.32 1.45 8.78
N GLU A 145 1.33 2.33 7.78
CA GLU A 145 1.64 3.74 7.95
C GLU A 145 0.46 4.57 7.46
N ILE A 146 -0.12 5.35 8.36
CA ILE A 146 -1.17 6.32 8.07
C ILE A 146 -0.50 7.64 7.73
N ALA A 147 -0.86 8.21 6.58
CA ALA A 147 -0.28 9.46 6.11
C ALA A 147 -1.34 10.45 5.65
N ASN A 148 -1.00 11.73 5.75
CA ASN A 148 -1.70 12.79 5.04
C ASN A 148 -1.83 12.45 3.55
N ALA A 149 -2.95 12.85 2.94
CA ALA A 149 -3.01 12.98 1.49
C ALA A 149 -1.83 13.87 1.07
N ILE A 150 -0.92 13.36 0.24
CA ILE A 150 0.14 14.20 -0.31
C ILE A 150 -0.57 15.19 -1.24
N ALA A 151 -0.82 16.40 -0.75
CA ALA A 151 -1.09 17.55 -1.60
C ALA A 151 0.09 17.60 -2.58
N SER A 152 -0.17 17.31 -3.85
CA SER A 152 0.83 17.47 -4.89
C SER A 152 1.22 18.94 -4.89
N GLY A 153 2.36 19.25 -4.28
CA GLY A 153 2.89 20.59 -4.20
C GLY A 153 3.19 21.11 -5.59
N THR A 154 2.32 21.96 -6.10
CA THR A 154 2.72 23.10 -6.92
C THR A 154 1.79 24.23 -6.51
N ALA A 155 2.38 25.31 -5.99
CA ALA A 155 1.65 26.45 -5.44
C ALA A 155 0.60 27.01 -6.42
N PRO A 156 -0.51 27.58 -5.92
CA PRO A 156 -1.49 28.24 -6.78
C PRO A 156 -0.85 29.48 -7.39
N ARG A 157 -0.78 29.55 -8.72
CA ARG A 157 -0.54 30.81 -9.41
C ARG A 157 -1.77 31.70 -9.19
N PRO A 158 -1.65 32.90 -8.61
CA PRO A 158 -2.78 33.76 -8.40
C PRO A 158 -3.21 34.39 -9.73
N GLY A 159 -4.50 34.24 -10.05
CA GLY A 159 -5.15 34.95 -11.16
C GLY A 159 -5.51 34.07 -12.36
N ALA A 160 -6.71 33.48 -12.33
CA ALA A 160 -7.76 33.64 -13.35
C ALA A 160 -8.83 32.54 -13.22
N ALA A 161 -10.01 32.98 -12.78
CA ALA A 161 -11.34 32.40 -12.99
C ALA A 161 -11.67 30.99 -12.45
N SER A 162 -12.47 30.99 -11.37
CA SER A 162 -13.56 30.05 -11.12
C SER A 162 -14.30 29.72 -12.43
N GLU A 163 -14.74 28.49 -12.70
CA GLU A 163 -16.01 27.97 -12.21
C GLU A 163 -16.10 26.45 -12.49
N SER A 164 -16.54 25.69 -11.48
CA SER A 164 -17.27 24.41 -11.60
C SER A 164 -16.61 23.23 -12.33
N SER A 165 -15.58 22.59 -11.75
CA SER A 165 -15.28 21.14 -11.99
C SER A 165 -14.28 20.48 -11.02
N ALA A 166 -14.00 21.06 -9.86
CA ALA A 166 -12.82 20.71 -9.05
C ALA A 166 -13.02 19.64 -7.95
N ILE A 167 -14.00 18.72 -8.05
CA ILE A 167 -14.17 17.64 -7.04
C ILE A 167 -14.10 16.22 -7.65
N ALA A 168 -14.01 16.08 -8.97
CA ALA A 168 -13.97 14.77 -9.63
C ALA A 168 -12.57 14.27 -10.05
N GLY A 169 -11.54 15.13 -10.00
CA GLY A 169 -10.22 14.87 -10.60
C GLY A 169 -9.13 14.41 -9.62
N GLN A 170 -9.40 14.34 -8.31
CA GLN A 170 -8.36 14.08 -7.30
C GLN A 170 -8.07 12.60 -7.03
N GLN A 171 -8.92 11.67 -7.47
CA GLN A 171 -8.66 10.26 -7.20
C GLN A 171 -7.55 9.73 -8.11
N THR A 172 -6.53 9.14 -7.49
CA THR A 172 -5.39 8.58 -8.21
C THR A 172 -5.26 7.08 -7.93
N LEU A 173 -5.08 6.30 -9.00
CA LEU A 173 -4.81 4.87 -8.97
C LEU A 173 -3.31 4.64 -9.13
N LEU A 174 -2.70 3.87 -8.23
CA LEU A 174 -1.31 3.43 -8.39
C LEU A 174 -1.24 2.40 -9.53
N ILE A 175 -0.52 2.73 -10.60
CA ILE A 175 -0.35 1.86 -11.78
C ILE A 175 0.92 1.01 -11.66
N ASP A 176 1.96 1.55 -11.02
CA ASP A 176 3.20 0.87 -10.64
C ASP A 176 3.94 1.61 -9.51
N LYS A 177 5.18 1.19 -9.20
CA LYS A 177 5.98 1.67 -8.05
C LYS A 177 6.12 3.20 -7.98
N ASN A 178 5.96 3.94 -9.09
CA ASN A 178 6.12 5.41 -9.11
C ASN A 178 5.08 6.15 -9.98
N ARG A 179 4.15 5.47 -10.66
CA ARG A 179 3.16 6.12 -11.53
C ARG A 179 1.76 6.06 -10.95
N ARG A 180 1.12 7.22 -10.87
CA ARG A 180 -0.28 7.37 -10.46
C ARG A 180 -1.11 7.87 -11.64
N ALA A 181 -2.21 7.20 -11.94
CA ALA A 181 -3.18 7.63 -12.95
C ALA A 181 -4.38 8.30 -12.27
N ARG A 182 -4.76 9.48 -12.73
CA ARG A 182 -5.98 10.18 -12.32
C ARG A 182 -7.20 9.60 -13.04
N VAL A 183 -8.39 9.96 -12.56
CA VAL A 183 -9.67 9.68 -13.25
C VAL A 183 -9.62 10.17 -14.72
N ASP A 184 -9.04 11.34 -14.97
CA ASP A 184 -8.87 11.89 -16.32
C ASP A 184 -7.88 11.08 -17.19
N ASP A 185 -6.89 10.42 -16.56
CA ASP A 185 -5.97 9.52 -17.25
C ASP A 185 -6.69 8.22 -17.65
N ILE A 186 -7.64 7.74 -16.85
CA ILE A 186 -8.46 6.57 -17.18
C ILE A 186 -9.40 6.88 -18.36
N GLU A 187 -10.06 8.04 -18.36
CA GLU A 187 -10.90 8.48 -19.48
C GLU A 187 -10.07 8.68 -20.76
N THR A 188 -8.90 9.30 -20.62
CA THR A 188 -7.96 9.47 -21.74
C THR A 188 -7.49 8.12 -22.27
N GLY A 189 -7.20 7.18 -21.39
CA GLY A 189 -6.81 5.81 -21.72
C GLY A 189 -7.88 5.07 -22.51
N LEU A 190 -9.14 5.19 -22.08
CA LEU A 190 -10.28 4.61 -22.78
C LEU A 190 -10.41 5.15 -24.21
N ARG A 191 -10.29 6.47 -24.37
CA ARG A 191 -10.32 7.11 -25.69
C ARG A 191 -9.17 6.64 -26.58
N ILE A 192 -7.96 6.51 -26.03
CA ILE A 192 -6.80 6.01 -26.77
C ILE A 192 -7.01 4.55 -27.16
N ALA A 193 -7.53 3.70 -26.27
CA ALA A 193 -7.81 2.30 -26.54
C ALA A 193 -8.83 2.13 -27.68
N ILE A 194 -9.88 2.96 -27.71
CA ILE A 194 -10.85 3.00 -28.82
C ILE A 194 -10.16 3.45 -30.12
N ASN A 195 -9.38 4.53 -30.08
CA ASN A 195 -8.74 5.09 -31.27
C ASN A 195 -7.65 4.19 -31.86
N ARG A 196 -6.98 3.38 -31.02
CA ARG A 196 -5.94 2.43 -31.43
C ARG A 196 -6.50 1.03 -31.76
N GLY A 197 -7.81 0.83 -31.65
CA GLY A 197 -8.48 -0.43 -32.01
C GLY A 197 -8.32 -1.56 -30.98
N TYR A 198 -7.88 -1.27 -29.76
CA TYR A 198 -7.79 -2.26 -28.68
C TYR A 198 -9.16 -2.65 -28.11
N THR A 199 -10.16 -1.78 -28.30
CA THR A 199 -11.58 -2.01 -28.01
C THR A 199 -12.41 -1.20 -28.99
N ASN A 200 -13.66 -1.57 -29.22
CA ASN A 200 -14.58 -0.80 -30.07
C ASN A 200 -15.66 -0.13 -29.21
N LYS A 201 -16.34 0.91 -29.74
CA LYS A 201 -17.41 1.61 -29.00
C LYS A 201 -18.58 0.70 -28.61
N SER A 202 -18.73 -0.44 -29.29
CA SER A 202 -19.77 -1.44 -29.07
C SER A 202 -19.38 -2.50 -28.03
N ASP A 203 -18.13 -2.48 -27.55
CA ASP A 203 -17.62 -3.44 -26.57
C ASP A 203 -18.36 -3.25 -25.24
N PRO A 204 -18.91 -4.31 -24.63
CA PRO A 204 -19.57 -4.25 -23.33
C PRO A 204 -18.72 -3.62 -22.20
N VAL A 205 -17.40 -3.59 -22.35
CA VAL A 205 -16.47 -2.96 -21.39
C VAL A 205 -16.54 -1.43 -21.45
N VAL A 206 -16.74 -0.82 -22.62
CA VAL A 206 -16.75 0.64 -22.80
C VAL A 206 -17.86 1.34 -21.99
N PRO A 207 -19.15 0.96 -22.07
CA PRO A 207 -20.20 1.61 -21.30
C PRO A 207 -20.03 1.36 -19.79
N LYS A 208 -19.50 0.21 -19.39
CA LYS A 208 -19.18 -0.09 -17.99
C LYS A 208 -18.09 0.82 -17.45
N VAL A 209 -17.00 1.04 -18.19
CA VAL A 209 -15.94 1.98 -17.79
C VAL A 209 -16.45 3.43 -17.76
N GLN A 210 -17.34 3.82 -18.68
CA GLN A 210 -17.98 5.14 -18.64
C GLN A 210 -18.88 5.32 -17.40
N GLN A 211 -19.57 4.26 -16.99
CA GLN A 211 -20.36 4.25 -15.76
C GLN A 211 -19.46 4.34 -14.51
N VAL A 212 -18.31 3.65 -14.50
CA VAL A 212 -17.27 3.81 -13.47
C VAL A 212 -16.81 5.26 -13.39
N LEU A 213 -16.45 5.89 -14.52
CA LEU A 213 -16.03 7.29 -14.57
C LEU A 213 -17.13 8.25 -14.08
N SER A 214 -18.39 7.93 -14.36
CA SER A 214 -19.54 8.72 -13.89
C SER A 214 -19.73 8.62 -12.38
N LEU A 215 -19.56 7.43 -11.80
CA LEU A 215 -19.58 7.23 -10.34
C LEU A 215 -18.43 7.98 -9.66
N LEU A 216 -17.24 7.96 -10.26
CA LEU A 216 -16.08 8.68 -9.75
C LEU A 216 -16.24 10.21 -9.81
N ARG A 217 -17.04 10.71 -10.76
CA ARG A 217 -17.34 12.14 -10.92
C ARG A 217 -18.45 12.62 -9.99
N ASN A 218 -19.47 11.79 -9.78
CA ASN A 218 -20.71 12.17 -9.13
C ASN A 218 -20.84 11.64 -7.69
N SER A 219 -19.93 10.77 -7.25
CA SER A 219 -19.99 10.11 -5.95
C SER A 219 -18.60 10.01 -5.32
N ARG A 220 -18.51 10.09 -3.99
CA ARG A 220 -17.24 9.96 -3.23
C ARG A 220 -16.85 8.47 -3.08
N VAL A 221 -16.90 7.70 -4.17
CA VAL A 221 -16.53 6.28 -4.22
C VAL A 221 -15.13 6.14 -4.80
N THR A 222 -14.35 5.19 -4.30
CA THR A 222 -12.97 5.00 -4.77
C THR A 222 -12.90 4.27 -6.12
N ILE A 223 -11.79 4.39 -6.86
CA ILE A 223 -11.59 3.69 -8.14
C ILE A 223 -11.82 2.16 -8.05
N PRO A 224 -11.27 1.43 -7.06
CA PRO A 224 -11.55 0.01 -6.89
C PRO A 224 -13.02 -0.30 -6.56
N GLU A 225 -13.67 0.56 -5.79
CA GLU A 225 -15.06 0.41 -5.36
C GLU A 225 -16.05 0.70 -6.50
N ALA A 226 -15.79 1.73 -7.30
CA ALA A 226 -16.53 2.03 -8.52
C ALA A 226 -16.37 0.91 -9.56
N ALA A 227 -15.16 0.38 -9.73
CA ALA A 227 -14.89 -0.75 -10.62
C ALA A 227 -15.64 -2.02 -10.16
N THR A 228 -15.59 -2.32 -8.86
CA THR A 228 -16.27 -3.50 -8.28
C THR A 228 -17.80 -3.38 -8.38
N SER A 229 -18.36 -2.20 -8.12
CA SER A 229 -19.82 -1.96 -8.19
C SER A 229 -20.40 -2.06 -9.60
N VAL A 230 -19.59 -1.79 -10.63
CA VAL A 230 -20.00 -1.89 -12.05
C VAL A 230 -19.56 -3.23 -12.69
N GLY A 231 -18.82 -4.06 -11.96
CA GLY A 231 -18.34 -5.36 -12.44
C GLY A 231 -17.22 -5.24 -13.49
N VAL A 232 -16.36 -4.22 -13.36
CA VAL A 232 -15.15 -4.04 -14.16
C VAL A 232 -13.93 -4.44 -13.32
N PRO A 233 -13.04 -5.33 -13.81
CA PRO A 233 -11.81 -5.63 -13.09
C PRO A 233 -10.94 -4.39 -12.92
N VAL A 234 -10.35 -4.22 -11.74
CA VAL A 234 -9.49 -3.06 -11.41
C VAL A 234 -8.25 -3.03 -12.33
N GLU A 235 -7.82 -4.18 -12.83
CA GLU A 235 -6.73 -4.35 -13.78
C GLU A 235 -7.04 -3.66 -15.12
N VAL A 236 -8.29 -3.71 -15.58
CA VAL A 236 -8.72 -3.03 -16.81
C VAL A 236 -8.61 -1.51 -16.62
N ILE A 237 -9.05 -1.01 -15.47
CA ILE A 237 -8.95 0.42 -15.13
C ILE A 237 -7.48 0.85 -15.00
N SER A 238 -6.64 -0.01 -14.42
CA SER A 238 -5.20 0.21 -14.30
C SER A 238 -4.51 0.26 -15.67
N GLU A 239 -4.91 -0.61 -16.59
CA GLU A 239 -4.34 -0.65 -17.94
C GLU A 239 -4.70 0.58 -18.76
N LEU A 240 -5.94 1.08 -18.63
CA LEU A 240 -6.34 2.35 -19.25
C LEU A 240 -5.52 3.53 -18.71
N GLY A 241 -5.33 3.61 -17.39
CA GLY A 241 -4.44 4.60 -16.78
C GLY A 241 -3.00 4.50 -17.31
N ARG A 242 -2.48 3.28 -17.49
CA ARG A 242 -1.16 3.02 -18.07
C ARG A 242 -1.05 3.50 -19.52
N ILE A 243 -2.06 3.23 -20.35
CA ILE A 243 -2.12 3.66 -21.76
C ILE A 243 -2.01 5.18 -21.85
N ALA A 244 -2.77 5.92 -21.04
CA ALA A 244 -2.72 7.39 -21.05
C ALA A 244 -1.36 7.95 -20.61
N LEU A 245 -0.76 7.38 -19.57
CA LEU A 245 0.55 7.82 -19.08
C LEU A 245 1.66 7.54 -20.11
N ASN A 246 1.62 6.40 -20.78
CA ASN A 246 2.58 6.06 -21.84
C ASN A 246 2.43 7.01 -23.05
N ASP A 247 1.21 7.33 -23.47
CA ASP A 247 0.94 8.27 -24.56
C ASP A 247 1.43 9.69 -24.23
N ARG A 248 1.23 10.14 -22.99
CA ARG A 248 1.75 11.42 -22.48
C ARG A 248 3.28 11.46 -22.54
N LEU A 249 3.95 10.40 -22.09
CA LEU A 249 5.42 10.32 -22.12
C LEU A 249 5.96 10.34 -23.56
N LEU A 250 5.32 9.64 -24.48
CA LEU A 250 5.71 9.63 -25.90
C LEU A 250 5.61 11.03 -26.53
N ARG A 251 4.54 11.78 -26.23
CA ARG A 251 4.39 13.18 -26.70
C ARG A 251 5.44 14.11 -26.12
N LEU A 252 5.76 13.98 -24.83
CA LEU A 252 6.81 14.77 -24.19
C LEU A 252 8.21 14.45 -24.74
N GLY A 253 8.47 13.20 -25.11
CA GLY A 253 9.69 12.80 -25.81
C GLY A 253 9.80 13.43 -27.21
N GLN A 254 8.73 13.39 -28.00
CA GLN A 254 8.68 14.00 -29.33
C GLN A 254 8.86 15.52 -29.29
N GLN A 255 8.27 16.18 -28.30
CA GLN A 255 8.39 17.63 -28.12
C GLN A 255 9.82 18.06 -27.77
N ARG A 256 10.57 17.26 -27.00
CA ARG A 256 11.99 17.52 -26.69
C ARG A 256 12.91 17.31 -27.90
N SER A 257 12.63 16.31 -28.74
CA SER A 257 13.37 16.11 -30.00
C SER A 257 13.08 17.20 -31.04
N SER A 258 11.86 17.73 -31.08
CA SER A 258 11.52 18.83 -31.99
C SER A 258 12.22 20.14 -31.62
N VAL A 259 12.43 20.44 -30.33
CA VAL A 259 13.12 21.66 -29.88
C VAL A 259 14.62 21.62 -30.18
N MET A 260 15.26 20.46 -30.04
CA MET A 260 16.68 20.30 -30.42
C MET A 260 16.96 20.39 -31.93
N HIS A 261 15.93 20.34 -32.77
CA HIS A 261 16.08 20.47 -34.23
C HIS A 261 16.05 21.94 -34.73
N TRP A 262 15.72 22.89 -33.85
CA TRP A 262 15.73 24.34 -34.15
C TRP A 262 16.97 25.06 -33.60
N GLU A 263 17.89 24.34 -32.94
CA GLU A 263 19.12 24.88 -32.33
C GLU A 263 20.40 24.57 -33.14
N LYS A 264 20.26 24.29 -34.43
CA LYS A 264 21.34 24.25 -35.43
C LYS A 264 21.03 25.20 -36.56
#